data_AF-M0QQX5-F1
#
_entry.id   AF-M0QQX5-F1
#
_cell.length_a   1.000
_cell.length_b   1.000
_cell.length_c   1.000
_cell.angle_alpha   90.00
_cell.angle_beta   90.00
_cell.angle_gamma   90.00
#
_symmetry.space_group_name_H-M   'P 1'
#
loop_
_entity.id
_entity.type
_entity.pdbx_description
1 polymer ?
#
loop_
_entity_poly.entity_id
_entity_poly.type
_entity_poly.pdbx_seq_one_letter_code
_entity_poly.pdbx_strand_id
1 'polypeptide(L)'
;MTAMITRSPLSPAAIQVRRVVELPTNGTDERVCVIGLPDDGVHPSVTEILHTHDQSSISDGALVADVGRLIETGALSGQAEFEEVLTRIVTTAHPDVDAAWTAFYRNSLTELVSGTSDFAPVHRRARSLITGSSVLEVGSCFGFFALQCAEAGFDVTACDITPGTVELLNRVAPRLDRDIDAVVGDALDLPFEDRSIDTVTLIHLLEHLRPVDALRAVDEALRVARHRVVVAVPFEDEPSEHYGHLVRLTDADLHGWARYAGQPDAEVFSDHGGWLILSAGGAS
;
A
#
# COMPACT_ATOMS: atom_id res chain seq x y z
N MET A 1 23.55 12.06 23.52
CA MET A 1 24.35 12.36 22.32
C MET A 1 23.38 12.33 21.14
N THR A 2 22.97 13.50 20.67
CA THR A 2 22.04 13.67 19.55
C THR A 2 22.82 13.39 18.26
N ALA A 3 22.46 12.33 17.54
CA ALA A 3 23.06 12.03 16.26
C ALA A 3 22.55 13.06 15.23
N MET A 4 23.44 13.97 14.81
CA MET A 4 23.21 14.82 13.64
C MET A 4 23.27 13.93 12.40
N ILE A 5 22.13 13.72 11.76
CA ILE A 5 22.04 13.13 10.43
C ILE A 5 22.57 14.17 9.44
N THR A 6 23.78 13.97 8.94
CA THR A 6 24.35 14.80 7.87
C THR A 6 23.66 14.43 6.56
N ARG A 7 22.79 15.32 6.06
CA ARG A 7 22.16 15.18 4.74
C ARG A 7 23.22 15.23 3.63
N SER A 8 23.27 14.18 2.83
CA SER A 8 24.05 14.09 1.58
C SER A 8 23.52 15.11 0.56
N PRO A 9 24.35 15.68 -0.34
CA PRO A 9 23.88 16.64 -1.35
C PRO A 9 22.91 15.92 -2.32
N LEU A 10 21.67 16.42 -2.36
CA LEU A 10 20.58 15.87 -3.17
C LEU A 10 20.96 15.84 -4.65
N SER A 11 20.81 14.67 -5.27
CA SER A 11 20.71 14.51 -6.73
C SER A 11 19.64 15.48 -7.28
N PRO A 12 19.74 16.02 -8.51
CA PRO A 12 18.67 16.83 -9.08
C PRO A 12 17.33 16.07 -8.99
N ALA A 13 16.28 16.76 -8.54
CA ALA A 13 14.98 16.15 -8.29
C ALA A 13 14.43 15.49 -9.57
N ALA A 14 14.01 14.23 -9.47
CA ALA A 14 13.46 13.46 -10.58
C ALA A 14 12.06 13.93 -11.02
N ILE A 15 11.44 14.85 -10.27
CA ILE A 15 10.18 15.53 -10.61
C ILE A 15 10.38 17.05 -10.61
N GLN A 16 9.80 17.71 -11.62
CA GLN A 16 9.68 19.17 -11.71
C GLN A 16 8.22 19.58 -11.87
N VAL A 17 7.80 20.61 -11.13
CA VAL A 17 6.45 21.19 -11.23
C VAL A 17 6.49 22.47 -12.05
N ARG A 18 5.59 22.60 -13.02
CA ARG A 18 5.36 23.83 -13.79
C ARG A 18 3.88 24.20 -13.75
N ARG A 19 3.57 25.44 -13.35
CA ARG A 19 2.22 25.99 -13.55
C ARG A 19 2.11 26.54 -14.97
N VAL A 20 1.13 26.07 -15.71
CA VAL A 20 0.85 26.48 -17.09
C VAL A 20 -0.54 27.11 -17.19
N VAL A 21 -0.65 28.17 -18.00
CA VAL A 21 -1.89 28.95 -18.20
C VAL A 21 -2.72 28.40 -19.37
N GLU A 22 -2.11 27.58 -20.23
CA GLU A 22 -2.76 26.87 -21.34
C GLU A 22 -2.12 25.48 -21.48
N LEU A 23 -2.92 24.47 -21.85
CA LEU A 23 -2.42 23.13 -22.18
C LEU A 23 -1.44 23.24 -23.37
N PRO A 24 -0.19 22.76 -23.27
CA PRO A 24 0.73 22.82 -24.39
C PRO A 24 0.14 22.07 -25.59
N THR A 25 -0.06 22.80 -26.69
CA THR A 25 -0.66 22.27 -27.93
C THR A 25 0.32 21.44 -28.76
N ASN A 26 1.56 21.29 -28.31
CA ASN A 26 2.57 20.37 -28.85
C ASN A 26 3.65 20.09 -27.81
N GLY A 27 3.87 18.82 -27.48
CA GLY A 27 4.96 18.37 -26.62
C GLY A 27 5.12 16.85 -26.67
N THR A 28 5.91 16.38 -27.63
CA THR A 28 6.28 14.98 -27.87
C THR A 28 7.22 14.39 -26.81
N ASP A 29 7.05 14.74 -25.55
CA ASP A 29 7.90 14.23 -24.46
C ASP A 29 7.06 13.27 -23.62
N GLU A 30 7.29 11.96 -23.81
CA GLU A 30 6.49 10.87 -23.24
C GLU A 30 6.50 10.83 -21.69
N ARG A 31 7.30 11.70 -21.03
CA ARG A 31 7.50 11.77 -19.57
C ARG A 31 6.88 13.01 -18.89
N VAL A 32 5.84 13.57 -19.51
CA VAL A 32 5.09 14.71 -18.96
C VAL A 32 3.71 14.23 -18.48
N CYS A 33 3.47 14.37 -17.18
CA CYS A 33 2.14 14.23 -16.58
C CYS A 33 1.48 15.61 -16.47
N VAL A 34 0.26 15.74 -16.96
CA VAL A 34 -0.52 16.99 -16.86
C VAL A 34 -1.75 16.70 -16.03
N ILE A 35 -1.98 17.48 -14.97
CA ILE A 35 -3.15 17.34 -14.10
C ILE A 35 -3.91 18.66 -14.11
N GLY A 36 -5.20 18.58 -14.47
CA GLY A 36 -6.13 19.68 -14.31
C GLY A 36 -6.67 19.65 -12.88
N LEU A 37 -6.27 20.62 -12.05
CA LEU A 37 -6.85 20.78 -10.72
C LEU A 37 -8.20 21.52 -10.80
N PRO A 38 -9.09 21.35 -9.80
CA PRO A 38 -10.38 22.04 -9.78
C PRO A 38 -10.21 23.56 -9.84
N ASP A 39 -11.09 24.16 -10.63
CA ASP A 39 -11.19 25.59 -10.93
C ASP A 39 -11.25 26.46 -9.65
N ASP A 40 -10.22 27.29 -9.40
CA ASP A 40 -10.27 28.30 -8.33
C ASP A 40 -11.14 29.52 -8.70
N GLY A 41 -11.73 29.48 -9.91
CA GLY A 41 -12.67 30.47 -10.41
C GLY A 41 -12.01 31.80 -10.81
N VAL A 42 -10.68 31.92 -10.74
CA VAL A 42 -9.97 33.16 -11.05
C VAL A 42 -9.04 32.98 -12.24
N HIS A 43 -8.37 31.83 -12.40
CA HIS A 43 -7.64 31.47 -13.63
C HIS A 43 -7.55 29.94 -13.79
N PRO A 44 -7.84 29.35 -14.98
CA PRO A 44 -7.58 27.92 -15.20
C PRO A 44 -6.07 27.71 -15.12
N SER A 45 -5.58 27.18 -14.00
CA SER A 45 -4.18 26.83 -13.83
C SER A 45 -4.04 25.33 -13.90
N VAL A 46 -3.30 24.86 -14.90
CA VAL A 46 -2.96 23.45 -15.06
C VAL A 46 -1.61 23.24 -14.39
N THR A 47 -1.51 22.18 -13.58
CA THR A 47 -0.22 21.78 -12.99
C THR A 47 0.39 20.70 -13.88
N GLU A 48 1.52 21.03 -14.50
CA GLU A 48 2.34 20.10 -15.25
C GLU A 48 3.42 19.52 -14.34
N ILE A 49 3.48 18.20 -14.28
CA ILE A 49 4.44 17.41 -13.51
C ILE A 49 5.32 16.68 -14.53
N LEU A 50 6.54 17.16 -14.67
CA LEU A 50 7.55 16.50 -15.50
C LEU A 50 8.33 15.54 -14.63
N HIS A 51 8.51 14.30 -15.09
CA HIS A 51 9.33 13.33 -14.37
C HIS A 51 10.43 12.76 -15.26
N THR A 52 11.50 12.28 -14.65
CA THR A 52 12.58 11.57 -15.36
C THR A 52 12.51 10.07 -15.17
N HIS A 53 11.53 9.56 -14.40
CA HIS A 53 11.41 8.12 -14.17
C HIS A 53 11.28 7.31 -15.45
N ASP A 54 11.95 6.16 -15.47
CA ASP A 54 11.82 5.14 -16.51
C ASP A 54 11.83 3.74 -15.89
N GLN A 55 11.78 2.71 -16.73
CA GLN A 55 11.77 1.30 -16.27
C GLN A 55 12.89 0.95 -15.27
N SER A 56 14.03 1.63 -15.29
CA SER A 56 15.15 1.35 -14.39
C SER A 56 15.05 2.02 -13.03
N SER A 57 14.26 3.09 -12.92
CA SER A 57 14.17 3.92 -11.70
C SER A 57 12.78 3.95 -11.07
N ILE A 58 11.75 3.52 -11.80
CA ILE A 58 10.36 3.55 -11.34
C ILE A 58 10.14 2.48 -10.25
N SER A 59 9.74 2.89 -9.05
CA SER A 59 9.44 2.01 -7.92
C SER A 59 8.50 2.71 -6.94
N ASP A 60 7.88 1.94 -6.06
CA ASP A 60 6.99 2.46 -5.01
C ASP A 60 7.74 3.42 -4.09
N GLY A 61 8.90 3.01 -3.57
CA GLY A 61 9.71 3.87 -2.70
C GLY A 61 10.13 5.17 -3.38
N ALA A 62 10.52 5.11 -4.66
CA ALA A 62 10.88 6.31 -5.42
C ALA A 62 9.69 7.25 -5.65
N LEU A 63 8.52 6.71 -5.99
CA LEU A 63 7.33 7.53 -6.22
C LEU A 63 6.76 8.10 -4.94
N VAL A 64 6.70 7.32 -3.86
CA VAL A 64 6.28 7.82 -2.55
C VAL A 64 7.17 8.98 -2.11
N ALA A 65 8.50 8.84 -2.24
CA ALA A 65 9.43 9.90 -1.89
C ALA A 65 9.26 11.14 -2.79
N ASP A 66 9.01 10.96 -4.09
CA ASP A 66 8.95 12.07 -5.04
C ASP A 66 7.61 12.80 -5.04
N VAL A 67 6.50 12.06 -5.06
CA VAL A 67 5.13 12.59 -5.00
C VAL A 67 4.83 13.13 -3.60
N GLY A 68 5.36 12.51 -2.53
CA GLY A 68 5.25 13.03 -1.17
C GLY A 68 5.82 14.45 -1.03
N ARG A 69 6.94 14.76 -1.69
CA ARG A 69 7.48 16.15 -1.72
C ARG A 69 6.55 17.14 -2.42
N LEU A 70 5.73 16.69 -3.36
CA LEU A 70 4.72 17.55 -3.99
C LEU A 70 3.59 17.91 -3.01
N ILE A 71 3.19 16.96 -2.16
CA ILE A 71 2.24 17.22 -1.06
C ILE A 71 2.86 18.19 -0.05
N GLU A 72 4.11 17.98 0.37
CA GLU A 72 4.81 18.84 1.33
C GLU A 72 4.95 20.30 0.85
N THR A 73 5.09 20.49 -0.48
CA THR A 73 5.19 21.81 -1.10
C THR A 73 3.83 22.44 -1.39
N GLY A 74 2.73 21.73 -1.14
CA GLY A 74 1.37 22.15 -1.47
C GLY A 74 1.07 22.16 -2.97
N ALA A 75 1.86 21.45 -3.77
CA ALA A 75 1.64 21.29 -5.20
C ALA A 75 0.55 20.24 -5.51
N LEU A 76 0.31 19.33 -4.57
CA LEU A 76 -0.79 18.36 -4.57
C LEU A 76 -1.51 18.42 -3.22
N SER A 77 -2.76 17.97 -3.19
CA SER A 77 -3.57 17.88 -1.99
C SER A 77 -4.40 16.58 -1.95
N GLY A 78 -4.30 15.87 -0.83
CA GLY A 78 -5.11 14.69 -0.56
C GLY A 78 -4.72 13.43 -1.34
N GLN A 79 -5.43 12.34 -1.02
CA GLN A 79 -5.19 11.00 -1.57
C GLN A 79 -5.48 10.90 -3.07
N ALA A 80 -6.58 11.49 -3.54
CA ALA A 80 -7.00 11.37 -4.94
C ALA A 80 -5.95 11.93 -5.91
N GLU A 81 -5.41 13.11 -5.61
CA GLU A 81 -4.35 13.71 -6.43
C GLU A 81 -3.05 12.91 -6.34
N PHE A 82 -2.70 12.40 -5.14
CA PHE A 82 -1.52 11.55 -4.96
C PHE A 82 -1.59 10.28 -5.83
N GLU A 83 -2.71 9.56 -5.79
CA GLU A 83 -2.93 8.34 -6.55
C GLU A 83 -2.96 8.60 -8.06
N GLU A 84 -3.59 9.69 -8.49
CA GLU A 84 -3.62 10.09 -9.90
C GLU A 84 -2.21 10.36 -10.40
N VAL A 85 -1.42 11.16 -9.69
CA VAL A 85 -0.04 11.51 -10.08
C VAL A 85 0.83 10.28 -10.15
N LEU A 86 0.79 9.43 -9.10
CA LEU A 86 1.56 8.20 -9.03
C LEU A 86 1.23 7.30 -10.23
N THR A 87 -0.06 7.06 -10.46
CA THR A 87 -0.54 6.24 -11.59
C THR A 87 -0.05 6.80 -12.91
N ARG A 88 -0.18 8.11 -13.12
CA ARG A 88 0.25 8.75 -14.36
C ARG A 88 1.75 8.58 -14.57
N ILE A 89 2.58 8.88 -13.57
CA ILE A 89 4.04 8.72 -13.64
C ILE A 89 4.43 7.28 -14.01
N VAL A 90 3.78 6.27 -13.42
CA VAL A 90 4.04 4.87 -13.80
C VAL A 90 3.67 4.64 -15.27
N THR A 91 2.47 5.04 -15.70
CA THR A 91 2.00 4.80 -17.08
C THR A 91 2.80 5.54 -18.15
N THR A 92 3.50 6.62 -17.79
CA THR A 92 4.36 7.41 -18.69
C THR A 92 5.86 7.07 -18.56
N ALA A 93 6.24 6.15 -17.67
CA ALA A 93 7.63 5.71 -17.52
C ALA A 93 8.11 4.81 -18.70
N HIS A 94 7.19 4.31 -19.53
CA HIS A 94 7.50 3.50 -20.70
C HIS A 94 6.35 3.54 -21.74
N PRO A 95 6.61 3.45 -23.07
CA PRO A 95 5.56 3.44 -24.09
C PRO A 95 4.57 2.27 -24.00
N ASP A 96 5.05 1.12 -23.51
CA ASP A 96 4.20 -0.02 -23.15
C ASP A 96 3.85 0.08 -21.65
N VAL A 97 2.58 0.36 -21.37
CA VAL A 97 2.01 0.53 -20.03
C VAL A 97 2.17 -0.72 -19.17
N ASP A 98 2.03 -1.91 -19.74
CA ASP A 98 2.19 -3.15 -18.98
C ASP A 98 3.66 -3.37 -18.62
N ALA A 99 4.58 -3.03 -19.50
CA ALA A 99 6.01 -3.05 -19.18
C ALA A 99 6.36 -2.00 -18.12
N ALA A 100 5.72 -0.83 -18.14
CA ALA A 100 5.90 0.22 -17.13
C ALA A 100 5.47 -0.26 -15.73
N TRP A 101 4.27 -0.83 -15.62
CA TRP A 101 3.78 -1.42 -14.37
C TRP A 101 4.64 -2.61 -13.93
N THR A 102 5.03 -3.48 -14.85
CA THR A 102 5.90 -4.62 -14.51
C THR A 102 7.25 -4.16 -13.98
N ALA A 103 7.82 -3.08 -14.53
CA ALA A 103 9.05 -2.48 -14.03
C ALA A 103 8.85 -1.86 -12.63
N PHE A 104 7.77 -1.10 -12.43
CA PHE A 104 7.39 -0.55 -11.12
C PHE A 104 7.34 -1.65 -10.07
N TYR A 105 6.57 -2.71 -10.32
CA TYR A 105 6.44 -3.83 -9.39
C TYR A 105 7.77 -4.54 -9.11
N ARG A 106 8.54 -4.86 -10.16
CA ARG A 106 9.81 -5.58 -10.02
C ARG A 106 10.80 -4.78 -9.17
N ASN A 107 10.89 -3.47 -9.39
CA ASN A 107 11.79 -2.61 -8.66
C ASN A 107 11.32 -2.44 -7.20
N SER A 108 10.02 -2.23 -6.96
CA SER A 108 9.45 -2.17 -5.59
C SER A 108 9.70 -3.46 -4.79
N LEU A 109 9.48 -4.62 -5.41
CA LEU A 109 9.78 -5.91 -4.79
C LEU A 109 11.28 -6.04 -4.48
N THR A 110 12.14 -5.57 -5.39
CA THR A 110 13.60 -5.58 -5.18
C THR A 110 13.99 -4.71 -3.98
N GLU A 111 13.39 -3.52 -3.82
CA GLU A 111 13.62 -2.63 -2.68
C GLU A 111 13.17 -3.24 -1.35
N LEU A 112 12.02 -3.92 -1.35
CA LEU A 112 11.50 -4.63 -0.17
C LEU A 112 12.42 -5.80 0.21
N VAL A 113 12.93 -6.55 -0.77
CA VAL A 113 13.82 -7.70 -0.52
C VAL A 113 15.21 -7.24 -0.06
N SER A 114 15.76 -6.19 -0.70
CA SER A 114 17.08 -5.66 -0.36
C SER A 114 17.09 -4.90 0.98
N GLY A 115 15.92 -4.44 1.43
CA GLY A 115 15.77 -3.65 2.64
C GLY A 115 15.98 -2.15 2.44
N THR A 116 15.95 -1.67 1.19
CA THR A 116 16.04 -0.23 0.89
C THR A 116 14.70 0.49 0.96
N SER A 117 13.59 -0.25 0.95
CA SER A 117 12.25 0.30 1.26
C SER A 117 12.02 0.39 2.76
N ASP A 118 11.40 1.50 3.21
CA ASP A 118 11.01 1.70 4.61
C ASP A 118 9.97 0.67 5.09
N PHE A 119 9.21 0.05 4.17
CA PHE A 119 8.23 -1.00 4.48
C PHE A 119 8.84 -2.42 4.57
N ALA A 120 10.12 -2.59 4.21
CA ALA A 120 10.78 -3.88 4.22
C ALA A 120 10.76 -4.59 5.61
N PRO A 121 10.96 -3.90 6.75
CA PRO A 121 10.86 -4.53 8.07
C PRO A 121 9.46 -5.07 8.37
N VAL A 122 8.41 -4.32 8.02
CA VAL A 122 7.00 -4.71 8.22
C VAL A 122 6.69 -5.97 7.40
N HIS A 123 7.03 -5.98 6.11
CA HIS A 123 6.83 -7.17 5.25
C HIS A 123 7.59 -8.40 5.75
N ARG A 124 8.83 -8.22 6.21
CA ARG A 124 9.63 -9.32 6.77
C ARG A 124 8.98 -9.88 8.05
N ARG A 125 8.52 -8.99 8.94
CA ARG A 125 7.85 -9.39 10.17
C ARG A 125 6.54 -10.10 9.87
N ALA A 126 5.69 -9.54 9.02
CA ALA A 126 4.42 -10.16 8.62
C ALA A 126 4.64 -11.57 8.03
N ARG A 127 5.62 -11.76 7.13
CA ARG A 127 5.93 -13.09 6.57
C ARG A 127 6.40 -14.08 7.64
N SER A 128 7.18 -13.62 8.63
CA SER A 128 7.64 -14.48 9.73
C SER A 128 6.52 -14.96 10.65
N LEU A 129 5.35 -14.30 10.61
CA LEU A 129 4.18 -14.61 11.42
C LEU A 129 3.16 -15.48 10.66
N ILE A 130 3.38 -15.78 9.39
CA ILE A 130 2.52 -16.70 8.64
C ILE A 130 2.65 -18.11 9.23
N THR A 131 1.51 -18.80 9.33
CA THR A 131 1.43 -20.22 9.70
C THR A 131 0.61 -20.99 8.68
N GLY A 132 0.93 -22.27 8.51
CA GLY A 132 0.30 -23.12 7.50
C GLY A 132 0.85 -22.89 6.10
N SER A 133 0.01 -23.14 5.10
CA SER A 133 0.36 -23.15 3.68
C SER A 133 -0.36 -22.10 2.84
N SER A 134 -1.52 -21.60 3.29
CA SER A 134 -2.30 -20.59 2.56
C SER A 134 -2.43 -19.26 3.31
N VAL A 135 -2.42 -18.17 2.55
CA VAL A 135 -2.44 -16.80 3.07
C VAL A 135 -3.46 -15.95 2.32
N LEU A 136 -4.29 -15.22 3.06
CA LEU A 136 -5.14 -14.16 2.53
C LEU A 136 -4.59 -12.80 2.97
N GLU A 137 -4.17 -11.99 2.01
CA GLU A 137 -3.93 -10.57 2.25
C GLU A 137 -5.22 -9.78 1.99
N VAL A 138 -5.77 -9.13 3.03
CA VAL A 138 -6.94 -8.25 2.89
C VAL A 138 -6.48 -6.80 2.88
N GLY A 139 -7.00 -6.01 1.94
CA GLY A 139 -6.52 -4.65 1.68
C GLY A 139 -5.19 -4.64 0.93
N SER A 140 -5.04 -5.49 -0.08
CA SER A 140 -3.73 -5.75 -0.70
C SER A 140 -3.15 -4.57 -1.46
N CYS A 141 -3.96 -3.61 -1.91
CA CYS A 141 -3.55 -2.57 -2.85
C CYS A 141 -2.71 -3.18 -3.99
N PHE A 142 -1.50 -2.69 -4.26
CA PHE A 142 -0.61 -3.25 -5.28
C PHE A 142 -0.17 -4.70 -5.03
N GLY A 143 -0.39 -5.27 -3.85
CA GLY A 143 -0.18 -6.69 -3.56
C GLY A 143 1.29 -7.09 -3.37
N PHE A 144 2.16 -6.16 -2.98
CA PHE A 144 3.59 -6.45 -2.81
C PHE A 144 3.84 -7.53 -1.75
N PHE A 145 3.07 -7.55 -0.66
CA PHE A 145 3.20 -8.58 0.35
C PHE A 145 2.70 -9.93 -0.16
N ALA A 146 1.52 -9.99 -0.80
CA ALA A 146 1.02 -11.19 -1.46
C ALA A 146 2.04 -11.77 -2.47
N LEU A 147 2.62 -10.94 -3.32
CA LEU A 147 3.64 -11.37 -4.29
C LEU A 147 4.90 -11.92 -3.62
N GLN A 148 5.33 -11.34 -2.49
CA GLN A 148 6.44 -11.88 -1.69
C GLN A 148 6.10 -13.19 -0.98
N CYS A 149 4.83 -13.41 -0.62
CA CYS A 149 4.35 -14.67 -0.05
C CYS A 149 4.29 -15.76 -1.13
N ALA A 150 3.83 -15.43 -2.33
CA ALA A 150 3.81 -16.35 -3.47
C ALA A 150 5.23 -16.78 -3.86
N GLU A 151 6.18 -15.83 -3.89
CA GLU A 151 7.60 -16.15 -4.09
C GLU A 151 8.16 -17.10 -3.01
N ALA A 152 7.67 -16.99 -1.77
CA ALA A 152 8.05 -17.86 -0.68
C ALA A 152 7.37 -19.24 -0.73
N GLY A 153 6.49 -19.49 -1.71
CA GLY A 153 5.83 -20.78 -1.94
C GLY A 153 4.53 -20.99 -1.17
N PHE A 154 3.91 -19.92 -0.66
CA PHE A 154 2.56 -20.00 -0.10
C PHE A 154 1.50 -20.05 -1.20
N ASP A 155 0.35 -20.64 -0.90
CA ASP A 155 -0.89 -20.52 -1.67
C ASP A 155 -1.55 -19.18 -1.30
N VAL A 156 -1.53 -18.20 -2.20
CA VAL A 156 -1.83 -16.81 -1.86
C VAL A 156 -3.09 -16.32 -2.57
N THR A 157 -3.99 -15.77 -1.76
CA THR A 157 -5.09 -14.95 -2.22
C THR A 157 -4.89 -13.51 -1.75
N ALA A 158 -5.11 -12.56 -2.64
CA ALA A 158 -5.10 -11.13 -2.35
C ALA A 158 -6.52 -10.58 -2.52
N CYS A 159 -6.96 -9.70 -1.63
CA CYS A 159 -8.30 -9.13 -1.63
C CYS A 159 -8.22 -7.62 -1.45
N ASP A 160 -8.90 -6.86 -2.32
CA ASP A 160 -9.01 -5.42 -2.20
C ASP A 160 -10.41 -4.94 -2.63
N ILE A 161 -10.88 -3.83 -2.07
CA ILE A 161 -12.18 -3.25 -2.42
C ILE A 161 -12.16 -2.59 -3.80
N THR A 162 -10.98 -2.24 -4.31
CA THR A 162 -10.77 -1.45 -5.53
C THR A 162 -10.60 -2.35 -6.75
N PRO A 163 -11.59 -2.44 -7.67
CA PRO A 163 -11.51 -3.35 -8.82
C PRO A 163 -10.30 -3.10 -9.73
N GLY A 164 -9.96 -1.82 -9.96
CA GLY A 164 -8.83 -1.47 -10.83
C GLY A 164 -7.48 -1.98 -10.32
N THR A 165 -7.29 -1.99 -9.00
CA THR A 165 -6.06 -2.49 -8.38
C THR A 165 -5.98 -4.02 -8.44
N VAL A 166 -7.11 -4.70 -8.22
CA VAL A 166 -7.22 -6.16 -8.39
C VAL A 166 -6.93 -6.57 -9.84
N GLU A 167 -7.52 -5.87 -10.81
CA GLU A 167 -7.27 -6.11 -12.24
C GLU A 167 -5.80 -5.86 -12.62
N LEU A 168 -5.17 -4.83 -12.06
CA LEU A 168 -3.75 -4.54 -12.25
C LEU A 168 -2.88 -5.67 -11.69
N LEU A 169 -3.14 -6.11 -10.45
CA LEU A 169 -2.39 -7.17 -9.80
C LEU A 169 -2.48 -8.50 -10.58
N ASN A 170 -3.69 -8.91 -10.97
CA ASN A 170 -3.91 -10.10 -11.81
C ASN A 170 -3.22 -10.00 -13.18
N ARG A 171 -3.03 -8.79 -13.71
CA ARG A 171 -2.31 -8.58 -14.98
C ARG A 171 -0.79 -8.64 -14.80
N VAL A 172 -0.25 -8.09 -13.72
CA VAL A 172 1.20 -7.98 -13.51
C VAL A 172 1.80 -9.24 -12.90
N ALA A 173 1.10 -9.92 -11.99
CA ALA A 173 1.64 -11.08 -11.28
C ALA A 173 2.17 -12.21 -12.20
N PRO A 174 1.48 -12.62 -13.28
CA PRO A 174 2.01 -13.62 -14.21
C PRO A 174 3.27 -13.16 -14.95
N ARG A 175 3.45 -11.84 -15.16
CA ARG A 175 4.65 -11.26 -15.79
C ARG A 175 5.86 -11.25 -14.84
N LEU A 176 5.65 -11.55 -13.56
CA LEU A 176 6.66 -11.68 -12.51
C LEU A 176 6.87 -13.14 -12.09
N ASP A 177 6.28 -14.10 -12.80
CA ASP A 177 6.29 -15.52 -12.43
C ASP A 177 5.79 -15.73 -10.99
N ARG A 178 4.68 -15.06 -10.65
CA ARG A 178 3.98 -15.19 -9.37
C ARG A 178 2.58 -15.75 -9.60
N ASP A 179 2.28 -16.83 -8.88
CA ASP A 179 0.97 -17.46 -8.87
C ASP A 179 0.20 -16.92 -7.66
N ILE A 180 -0.76 -16.04 -7.93
CA ILE A 180 -1.66 -15.46 -6.92
C ILE A 180 -3.07 -15.37 -7.51
N ASP A 181 -4.07 -15.48 -6.66
CA ASP A 181 -5.45 -15.15 -7.00
C ASP A 181 -5.82 -13.80 -6.36
N ALA A 182 -6.02 -12.76 -7.16
CA ALA A 182 -6.49 -11.47 -6.66
C ALA A 182 -7.99 -11.31 -6.91
N VAL A 183 -8.75 -11.02 -5.85
CA VAL A 183 -10.21 -10.90 -5.89
C VAL A 183 -10.68 -9.55 -5.36
N VAL A 184 -11.81 -9.08 -5.91
CA VAL A 184 -12.50 -7.91 -5.36
C VAL A 184 -13.31 -8.35 -4.15
N GLY A 185 -13.11 -7.71 -3.00
CA GLY A 185 -13.86 -8.03 -1.78
C GLY A 185 -13.83 -6.91 -0.75
N ASP A 186 -14.90 -6.82 0.03
CA ASP A 186 -15.02 -5.92 1.17
C ASP A 186 -14.46 -6.61 2.42
N ALA A 187 -13.56 -5.94 3.14
CA ALA A 187 -13.03 -6.46 4.40
C ALA A 187 -14.12 -6.68 5.47
N LEU A 188 -15.27 -6.02 5.33
CA LEU A 188 -16.41 -6.10 6.26
C LEU A 188 -17.37 -7.26 5.94
N ASP A 189 -17.24 -7.88 4.76
CA ASP A 189 -18.03 -9.03 4.28
C ASP A 189 -17.18 -9.82 3.27
N LEU A 190 -16.25 -10.62 3.80
CA LEU A 190 -15.22 -11.26 2.99
C LEU A 190 -15.82 -12.39 2.13
N PRO A 191 -15.53 -12.46 0.81
CA PRO A 191 -16.11 -13.46 -0.10
C PRO A 191 -15.46 -14.85 0.00
N PHE A 192 -15.13 -15.29 1.22
CA PHE A 192 -14.46 -16.56 1.50
C PHE A 192 -15.25 -17.39 2.50
N GLU A 193 -15.12 -18.72 2.41
CA GLU A 193 -15.75 -19.65 3.36
C GLU A 193 -15.08 -19.59 4.73
N ASP A 194 -15.83 -19.98 5.77
CA ASP A 194 -15.33 -20.09 7.13
C ASP A 194 -14.13 -21.06 7.20
N ARG A 195 -13.07 -20.66 7.90
CA ARG A 195 -11.89 -21.50 8.19
C ARG A 195 -11.20 -22.09 6.95
N SER A 196 -11.30 -21.39 5.82
CA SER A 196 -10.82 -21.84 4.51
C SER A 196 -9.32 -21.60 4.31
N ILE A 197 -8.74 -20.58 4.95
CA ILE A 197 -7.37 -20.12 4.70
C ILE A 197 -6.54 -20.15 6.00
N ASP A 198 -5.30 -20.64 5.95
CA ASP A 198 -4.52 -20.89 7.16
C ASP A 198 -4.18 -19.61 7.95
N THR A 199 -3.71 -18.57 7.26
CA THR A 199 -3.42 -17.24 7.83
C THR A 199 -4.15 -16.13 7.06
N VAL A 200 -4.85 -15.23 7.77
CA VAL A 200 -5.38 -13.98 7.20
C VAL A 200 -4.57 -12.81 7.73
N THR A 201 -4.20 -11.87 6.87
CA THR A 201 -3.41 -10.69 7.24
C THR A 201 -4.16 -9.40 6.96
N LEU A 202 -4.18 -8.51 7.95
CA LEU A 202 -4.72 -7.14 7.90
C LEU A 202 -3.54 -6.18 8.16
N ILE A 203 -2.70 -5.99 7.15
CA ILE A 203 -1.47 -5.20 7.24
C ILE A 203 -1.75 -3.81 6.68
N HIS A 204 -1.64 -2.79 7.51
CA HIS A 204 -1.91 -1.40 7.16
C HIS A 204 -3.26 -1.20 6.47
N LEU A 205 -4.32 -1.73 7.09
CA LEU A 205 -5.70 -1.66 6.60
C LEU A 205 -6.65 -0.97 7.59
N LEU A 206 -6.54 -1.29 8.88
CA LEU A 206 -7.57 -0.90 9.86
C LEU A 206 -7.58 0.62 10.15
N GLU A 207 -6.49 1.32 9.86
CA GLU A 207 -6.37 2.79 9.91
C GLU A 207 -7.21 3.50 8.85
N HIS A 208 -7.62 2.79 7.78
CA HIS A 208 -8.50 3.30 6.73
C HIS A 208 -9.98 3.07 7.04
N LEU A 209 -10.29 2.41 8.16
CA LEU A 209 -11.66 2.05 8.54
C LEU A 209 -12.15 2.91 9.70
N ARG A 210 -13.47 3.12 9.75
CA ARG A 210 -14.10 3.69 10.95
C ARG A 210 -13.94 2.68 12.11
N PRO A 211 -13.88 3.12 13.38
CA PRO A 211 -13.65 2.20 14.51
C PRO A 211 -14.62 1.01 14.58
N VAL A 212 -15.89 1.20 14.23
CA VAL A 212 -16.89 0.12 14.19
C VAL A 212 -16.64 -0.88 13.07
N ASP A 213 -16.14 -0.42 11.93
CA ASP A 213 -15.84 -1.24 10.76
C ASP A 213 -14.56 -2.05 10.99
N ALA A 214 -13.57 -1.50 11.70
CA ALA A 214 -12.36 -2.23 12.07
C ALA A 214 -12.68 -3.49 12.90
N LEU A 215 -13.65 -3.43 13.81
CA LEU A 215 -14.12 -4.61 14.55
C LEU A 215 -14.74 -5.66 13.63
N ARG A 216 -15.54 -5.23 12.65
CA ARG A 216 -16.15 -6.13 11.66
C ARG A 216 -15.11 -6.78 10.75
N ALA A 217 -14.09 -6.04 10.33
CA ALA A 217 -12.97 -6.59 9.57
C ALA A 217 -12.19 -7.65 10.38
N VAL A 218 -11.99 -7.44 11.68
CA VAL A 218 -11.37 -8.44 12.56
C VAL A 218 -12.26 -9.69 12.70
N ASP A 219 -13.58 -9.53 12.86
CA ASP A 219 -14.53 -10.66 12.90
C ASP A 219 -14.45 -11.50 11.61
N GLU A 220 -14.49 -10.84 10.45
CA GLU A 220 -14.44 -11.50 9.14
C GLU A 220 -13.09 -12.21 8.91
N ALA A 221 -11.97 -11.56 9.28
CA ALA A 221 -10.67 -12.20 9.21
C ALA A 221 -10.60 -13.44 10.11
N LEU A 222 -11.17 -13.39 11.33
CA LEU A 222 -11.25 -14.55 12.22
C LEU A 222 -12.17 -15.65 11.69
N ARG A 223 -13.28 -15.29 11.04
CA ARG A 223 -14.20 -16.22 10.39
C ARG A 223 -13.51 -17.01 9.28
N VAL A 224 -12.76 -16.32 8.41
CA VAL A 224 -12.07 -16.92 7.27
C VAL A 224 -10.82 -17.70 7.69
N ALA A 225 -10.09 -17.21 8.69
CA ALA A 225 -8.86 -17.84 9.16
C ALA A 225 -9.12 -19.23 9.79
N ARG A 226 -8.29 -20.21 9.42
CA ARG A 226 -8.27 -21.53 10.05
C ARG A 226 -7.40 -21.53 11.31
N HIS A 227 -6.28 -20.81 11.27
CA HIS A 227 -5.28 -20.83 12.34
C HIS A 227 -5.00 -19.45 12.92
N ARG A 228 -4.72 -18.44 12.10
CA ARG A 228 -4.17 -17.17 12.57
C ARG A 228 -4.71 -15.96 11.81
N VAL A 229 -4.91 -14.87 12.55
CA VAL A 229 -5.03 -13.53 11.98
C VAL A 229 -3.83 -12.69 12.44
N VAL A 230 -3.17 -12.04 11.50
CA VAL A 230 -2.05 -11.11 11.76
C VAL A 230 -2.51 -9.71 11.42
N VAL A 231 -2.53 -8.83 12.41
CA VAL A 231 -2.84 -7.41 12.24
C VAL A 231 -1.56 -6.61 12.43
N ALA A 232 -1.30 -5.67 11.53
CA ALA A 232 -0.25 -4.67 11.67
C ALA A 232 -0.81 -3.30 11.31
N VAL A 233 -0.50 -2.28 12.11
CA VAL A 233 -0.99 -0.90 11.92
C VAL A 233 0.15 0.09 12.15
N PRO A 234 0.17 1.23 11.46
CA PRO A 234 1.17 2.25 11.68
C PRO A 234 0.93 2.94 13.02
N PHE A 235 2.01 3.33 13.68
CA PHE A 235 1.98 4.27 14.80
C PHE A 235 2.54 5.59 14.31
N GLU A 236 1.68 6.59 14.27
CA GLU A 236 1.96 7.92 13.73
C GLU A 236 1.43 8.99 14.67
N ASP A 237 1.97 10.21 14.59
CA ASP A 237 1.57 11.32 15.46
C ASP A 237 0.20 11.89 15.07
N GLU A 238 -0.06 11.97 13.76
CA GLU A 238 -1.32 12.37 13.15
C GLU A 238 -1.63 11.46 11.96
N PRO A 239 -2.91 11.20 11.63
CA PRO A 239 -3.28 10.41 10.45
C PRO A 239 -2.75 11.03 9.16
N SER A 240 -2.06 10.23 8.36
CA SER A 240 -1.52 10.62 7.06
C SER A 240 -2.62 10.68 5.99
N GLU A 241 -3.21 11.87 5.77
CA GLU A 241 -4.33 12.07 4.85
C GLU A 241 -4.06 11.64 3.40
N HIS A 242 -2.83 11.81 2.90
CA HIS A 242 -2.46 11.41 1.53
C HIS A 242 -2.38 9.89 1.35
N TYR A 243 -2.21 9.13 2.44
CA TYR A 243 -2.40 7.68 2.45
C TYR A 243 -3.86 7.30 2.75
N GLY A 244 -4.74 8.25 3.02
CA GLY A 244 -6.15 7.95 3.34
C GLY A 244 -6.38 7.43 4.76
N HIS A 245 -5.43 7.65 5.69
CA HIS A 245 -5.61 7.24 7.09
C HIS A 245 -6.72 8.08 7.73
N LEU A 246 -7.76 7.42 8.25
CA LEU A 246 -8.91 8.08 8.88
C LEU A 246 -8.70 8.28 10.38
N VAL A 247 -7.92 7.40 11.00
CA VAL A 247 -7.76 7.34 12.44
C VAL A 247 -6.30 7.11 12.83
N ARG A 248 -5.90 7.72 13.95
CA ARG A 248 -4.61 7.45 14.58
C ARG A 248 -4.79 6.26 15.51
N LEU A 249 -4.08 5.18 15.22
CA LEU A 249 -4.13 3.96 16.02
C LEU A 249 -3.01 3.92 17.06
N THR A 250 -3.29 3.23 18.16
CA THR A 250 -2.41 3.09 19.31
C THR A 250 -2.41 1.65 19.81
N ASP A 251 -1.48 1.36 20.71
CA ASP A 251 -1.43 0.09 21.45
C ASP A 251 -2.74 -0.22 22.19
N ALA A 252 -3.46 0.81 22.65
CA ALA A 252 -4.75 0.64 23.31
C ALA A 252 -5.83 0.09 22.37
N ASP A 253 -5.79 0.46 21.09
CA ASP A 253 -6.72 -0.03 20.07
C ASP A 253 -6.50 -1.52 19.79
N LEU A 254 -5.23 -1.93 19.67
CA LEU A 254 -4.84 -3.34 19.50
C LEU A 254 -5.32 -4.21 20.67
N HIS A 255 -5.08 -3.76 21.90
CA HIS A 255 -5.60 -4.43 23.09
C HIS A 255 -7.14 -4.39 23.17
N GLY A 256 -7.76 -3.35 22.63
CA GLY A 256 -9.22 -3.25 22.49
C GLY A 256 -9.78 -4.33 21.58
N TRP A 257 -9.20 -4.48 20.39
CA TRP A 257 -9.57 -5.52 19.41
C TRP A 257 -9.32 -6.93 19.94
N ALA A 258 -8.20 -7.16 20.63
CA ALA A 258 -7.91 -8.42 21.30
C ALA A 258 -9.01 -8.82 22.29
N ARG A 259 -9.43 -7.89 23.16
CA ARG A 259 -10.53 -8.13 24.12
C ARG A 259 -11.86 -8.36 23.42
N TYR A 260 -12.16 -7.57 22.40
CA TYR A 260 -13.38 -7.71 21.61
C TYR A 260 -13.48 -9.10 20.97
N ALA A 261 -12.39 -9.58 20.38
CA ALA A 261 -12.26 -10.92 19.80
C ALA A 261 -12.26 -12.06 20.84
N GLY A 262 -12.45 -11.77 22.13
CA GLY A 262 -12.42 -12.76 23.21
C GLY A 262 -11.03 -13.31 23.52
N GLN A 263 -9.97 -12.63 23.08
CA GLN A 263 -8.56 -13.04 23.24
C GLN A 263 -7.75 -11.98 23.99
N PRO A 264 -8.07 -11.67 25.26
CA PRO A 264 -7.40 -10.59 26.01
C PRO A 264 -5.89 -10.81 26.20
N ASP A 265 -5.43 -12.07 26.13
CA ASP A 265 -4.03 -12.47 26.26
C ASP A 265 -3.33 -12.66 24.89
N ALA A 266 -3.95 -12.19 23.81
CA ALA A 266 -3.33 -12.19 22.49
C ALA A 266 -2.00 -11.43 22.49
N GLU A 267 -1.08 -11.86 21.64
CA GLU A 267 0.23 -11.22 21.52
C GLU A 267 0.06 -9.84 20.88
N VAL A 268 0.45 -8.80 21.61
CA VAL A 268 0.51 -7.40 21.16
C VAL A 268 1.92 -6.88 21.39
N PHE A 269 2.51 -6.29 20.36
CA PHE A 269 3.86 -5.73 20.45
C PHE A 269 4.07 -4.61 19.44
N SER A 270 5.19 -3.88 19.59
CA SER A 270 5.58 -2.82 18.66
C SER A 270 6.85 -3.19 17.90
N ASP A 271 6.82 -3.03 16.58
CA ASP A 271 7.95 -3.27 15.68
C ASP A 271 7.66 -2.55 14.35
N HIS A 272 8.16 -1.32 14.18
CA HIS A 272 7.84 -0.46 13.01
C HIS A 272 6.32 -0.20 12.85
N GLY A 273 5.62 -0.08 13.99
CA GLY A 273 4.16 -0.03 14.07
C GLY A 273 3.67 -0.92 15.21
N GLY A 274 2.35 -1.06 15.32
CA GLY A 274 1.69 -1.93 16.28
C GLY A 274 1.25 -3.24 15.65
N TRP A 275 1.39 -4.34 16.39
CA TRP A 275 1.07 -5.69 15.92
C TRP A 275 0.11 -6.37 16.88
N LEU A 276 -0.86 -7.11 16.34
CA LEU A 276 -1.77 -7.97 17.10
C LEU A 276 -1.87 -9.33 16.41
N ILE A 277 -1.62 -10.40 17.16
CA ILE A 277 -1.69 -11.78 16.67
C ILE A 277 -2.86 -12.50 17.34
N LEU A 278 -3.86 -12.87 16.55
CA LEU A 278 -5.04 -13.59 17.02
C LEU A 278 -5.02 -15.04 16.53
N SER A 279 -5.60 -15.94 17.33
CA SER A 279 -5.79 -17.34 16.98
C SER A 279 -7.24 -17.58 16.55
N ALA A 280 -7.47 -18.19 15.40
CA ALA A 280 -8.81 -18.54 14.91
C ALA A 280 -9.34 -19.88 15.48
N GLY A 281 -8.64 -20.46 16.47
CA GLY A 281 -8.81 -21.83 16.94
C GLY A 281 -9.39 -22.01 18.35
N GLY A 282 -10.20 -21.07 18.84
CA GLY A 282 -10.66 -21.05 20.24
C GLY A 282 -12.17 -20.92 20.45
N ALA A 283 -12.99 -21.74 19.79
CA ALA A 283 -14.38 -21.99 20.22
C ALA A 283 -14.90 -23.30 19.61
N SER A 284 -14.92 -24.36 20.42
CA SER A 284 -15.82 -25.50 20.30
C SER A 284 -16.24 -25.93 21.68
#